data_AF-A0A7Z1HH05-F1
#
_entry.id   AF-A0A7Z1HH05-F1
#
_cell.length_a   1.000
_cell.length_b   1.000
_cell.length_c   1.000
_cell.angle_alpha   90.00
_cell.angle_beta   90.00
_cell.angle_gamma   90.00
#
_symmetry.space_group_name_H-M   'P 1'
#
loop_
_entity.id
_entity.type
_entity.pdbx_description
1 polymer ?
#
loop_
_entity_poly.entity_id
_entity_poly.type
_entity_poly.pdbx_seq_one_letter_code
_entity_poly.pdbx_strand_id
1 'polypeptide(L)'
;MDEELNQLKKLIESTIIQERNHIFKYTSPLLSPQSSQAKTVFLEYDRSTSNDRHHNYNLSSIPYGVSCFELEERYIPSFNEFLVKKLRYHFDQKRKVYLTDSILRHFSVHNEDGDVEEITILDIDFYGETNHEIFSYWLLFEHLFELEEQIARRVEVKNFIAIQSHLNLIDDYFGHLMGRKNSYFPLKMNKDELFSWLLIEIESFKHLVEEKALWKSLNKEPEKHFQHIFAAALSRVSELFNVCMLAEPQIGNGLVDFIFSQGNDSKVCVELKLSTSSKVLEGYTKQLSRYLTSEKTDKGIYVVIDSGNSKSSYQDLLNLIEAGKKTGKSYPDIILIDASPKLSPSRL
;
A
#
# COMPACT_ATOMS: atom_id res chain seq x y z
N MET A 1 -26.38 3.21 16.77
CA MET A 1 -25.66 3.77 15.61
C MET A 1 -24.50 4.69 16.03
N ASP A 2 -24.68 5.96 16.42
CA ASP A 2 -23.54 6.86 16.73
C ASP A 2 -22.62 6.37 17.88
N GLU A 3 -23.18 5.73 18.91
CA GLU A 3 -22.40 5.18 20.02
C GLU A 3 -21.59 3.94 19.61
N GLU A 4 -22.19 3.03 18.83
CA GLU A 4 -21.54 1.84 18.28
C GLU A 4 -20.45 2.21 17.27
N LEU A 5 -20.68 3.23 16.44
CA LEU A 5 -19.68 3.76 15.50
C LEU A 5 -18.47 4.34 16.24
N ASN A 6 -18.71 5.09 17.33
CA ASN A 6 -17.64 5.59 18.19
C ASN A 6 -16.88 4.46 18.90
N GLN A 7 -17.59 3.40 19.32
CA GLN A 7 -16.97 2.22 19.91
C GLN A 7 -16.12 1.46 18.88
N LEU A 8 -16.62 1.27 17.67
CA LEU A 8 -15.90 0.61 16.57
C LEU A 8 -14.62 1.37 16.23
N LYS A 9 -14.71 2.69 16.08
CA LYS A 9 -13.54 3.56 15.87
C LYS A 9 -12.49 3.36 16.95
N LYS A 10 -12.86 3.48 18.22
CA LYS A 10 -11.93 3.29 19.35
C LYS A 10 -11.29 1.90 19.34
N LEU A 11 -12.07 0.88 18.96
CA LEU A 11 -11.58 -0.48 18.87
C LEU A 11 -10.52 -0.61 17.77
N ILE A 12 -10.81 -0.12 16.55
CA ILE A 12 -9.86 -0.09 15.43
C ILE A 12 -8.58 0.67 15.82
N GLU A 13 -8.70 1.87 16.38
CA GLU A 13 -7.55 2.66 16.85
C GLU A 13 -6.70 1.87 17.85
N SER A 14 -7.34 1.26 18.85
CA SER A 14 -6.63 0.45 19.84
C SER A 14 -5.92 -0.76 19.23
N THR A 15 -6.55 -1.40 18.23
CA THR A 15 -5.98 -2.54 17.53
C THR A 15 -4.78 -2.14 16.68
N ILE A 16 -4.84 -1.01 15.97
CA ILE A 16 -3.71 -0.45 15.23
C ILE A 16 -2.52 -0.21 16.17
N ILE A 17 -2.76 0.40 17.34
CA ILE A 17 -1.70 0.66 18.33
C ILE A 17 -1.08 -0.65 18.83
N GLN A 18 -1.92 -1.64 19.15
CA GLN A 18 -1.45 -2.95 19.61
C GLN A 18 -0.61 -3.64 18.54
N GLU A 19 -1.05 -3.62 17.29
CA GLU A 19 -0.33 -4.27 16.19
C GLU A 19 0.98 -3.57 15.86
N ARG A 20 0.99 -2.23 15.83
CA ARG A 20 2.22 -1.45 15.70
C ARG A 20 3.22 -1.83 16.79
N ASN A 21 2.78 -1.93 18.05
CA ASN A 21 3.64 -2.33 19.16
C ASN A 21 4.15 -3.76 19.03
N HIS A 22 3.34 -4.66 18.48
CA HIS A 22 3.72 -6.03 18.16
C HIS A 22 4.85 -6.05 17.12
N ILE A 23 4.70 -5.33 16.00
CA ILE A 23 5.73 -5.22 14.96
C ILE A 23 7.05 -4.69 15.54
N PHE A 24 7.00 -3.61 16.33
CA PHE A 24 8.19 -3.03 16.96
C PHE A 24 8.86 -3.98 17.95
N LYS A 25 8.08 -4.73 18.73
CA LYS A 25 8.62 -5.75 19.63
C LYS A 25 9.42 -6.79 18.86
N TYR A 26 8.84 -7.41 17.82
CA TYR A 26 9.48 -8.52 17.10
C TYR A 26 10.55 -8.09 16.09
N THR A 27 10.64 -6.80 15.75
CA THR A 27 11.77 -6.24 15.00
C THR A 27 12.91 -5.74 15.89
N SER A 28 12.65 -5.49 17.18
CA SER A 28 13.66 -4.99 18.12
C SER A 28 14.95 -5.82 18.22
N PRO A 29 14.95 -7.17 18.09
CA PRO A 29 16.20 -7.94 18.11
C PRO A 29 17.13 -7.63 16.93
N LEU A 30 16.60 -7.15 15.81
CA LEU A 30 17.35 -6.88 14.59
C LEU A 30 17.99 -5.48 14.60
N LEU A 31 17.32 -4.53 15.25
CA LEU A 31 17.68 -3.11 15.23
C LEU A 31 18.32 -2.62 16.53
N SER A 32 17.89 -3.18 17.65
CA SER A 32 18.36 -2.82 19.00
C SER A 32 18.46 -4.05 19.90
N PRO A 33 19.40 -4.98 19.63
CA PRO A 33 19.49 -6.27 20.31
C PRO A 33 19.67 -6.18 21.83
N GLN A 34 20.17 -5.05 22.34
CA GLN A 34 20.40 -4.81 23.76
C GLN A 34 19.17 -4.26 24.50
N SER A 35 18.10 -3.91 23.77
CA SER A 35 16.87 -3.37 24.35
C SER A 35 16.14 -4.39 25.24
N SER A 36 15.32 -3.90 26.17
CA SER A 36 14.49 -4.76 27.02
C SER A 36 13.51 -5.60 26.19
N GLN A 37 12.95 -5.01 25.12
CA GLN A 37 12.05 -5.70 24.19
C GLN A 37 12.77 -6.84 23.46
N ALA A 38 13.98 -6.59 22.95
CA ALA A 38 14.77 -7.62 22.28
C ALA A 38 15.10 -8.78 23.23
N LYS A 39 15.49 -8.47 24.48
CA LYS A 39 15.73 -9.49 25.51
C LYS A 39 14.51 -10.36 25.77
N THR A 40 13.32 -9.75 25.85
CA THR A 40 12.06 -10.50 25.99
C THR A 40 11.82 -11.43 24.81
N VAL A 41 12.06 -10.97 23.58
CA VAL A 41 11.89 -11.80 22.37
C VAL A 41 12.90 -12.95 22.32
N PHE A 42 14.16 -12.72 22.70
CA PHE A 42 15.15 -13.80 22.81
C PHE A 42 14.74 -14.85 23.84
N LEU A 43 14.22 -14.44 25.00
CA LEU A 43 13.69 -15.36 26.02
C LEU A 43 12.47 -16.14 25.53
N GLU A 44 11.58 -15.52 24.76
CA GLU A 44 10.44 -16.20 24.14
C GLU A 44 10.89 -17.27 23.15
N TYR A 45 11.87 -16.94 22.30
CA TYR A 45 12.46 -17.90 21.36
C TYR A 45 13.12 -19.07 22.10
N ASP A 46 13.93 -18.77 23.12
CA ASP A 46 14.61 -19.77 23.94
C ASP A 46 13.59 -20.73 24.57
N ARG A 47 12.54 -20.19 25.21
CA ARG A 47 11.46 -20.98 25.81
C ARG A 47 10.71 -21.84 24.78
N SER A 48 10.41 -21.28 23.61
CA SER A 48 9.66 -22.00 22.56
C SER A 48 10.44 -23.16 21.94
N THR A 49 11.78 -23.14 22.03
CA THR A 49 12.66 -24.13 21.38
C THR A 49 13.43 -24.99 22.36
N SER A 50 13.42 -24.67 23.67
CA SER A 50 14.27 -25.33 24.67
C SER A 50 13.97 -26.82 24.80
N ASN A 51 12.69 -27.22 24.86
CA ASN A 51 12.31 -28.62 24.96
C ASN A 51 12.77 -29.44 23.75
N ASP A 52 12.62 -28.89 22.54
CA ASP A 52 13.01 -29.58 21.30
C ASP A 52 14.53 -29.60 21.13
N ARG A 53 15.24 -28.55 21.54
CA ARG A 53 16.71 -28.55 21.64
C ARG A 53 17.21 -29.59 22.63
N HIS A 54 16.58 -29.70 23.80
CA HIS A 54 16.94 -30.71 24.80
C HIS A 54 16.67 -32.13 24.32
N HIS A 55 15.53 -32.35 23.65
CA HIS A 55 15.20 -33.62 22.98
C HIS A 55 16.27 -34.01 21.96
N ASN A 56 16.61 -33.11 21.02
CA ASN A 56 17.63 -33.37 19.99
C ASN A 56 19.03 -33.58 20.59
N TYR A 57 19.40 -32.83 21.64
CA TYR A 57 20.68 -33.02 22.34
C TYR A 57 20.79 -34.42 22.96
N ASN A 58 19.74 -34.88 23.65
CA ASN A 58 19.74 -36.20 24.28
C ASN A 58 19.71 -37.33 23.23
N LEU A 59 18.99 -37.15 22.12
CA LEU A 59 19.02 -38.06 20.97
C LEU A 59 20.43 -38.29 20.43
N SER A 60 21.20 -37.21 20.26
CA SER A 60 22.58 -37.27 19.77
C SER A 60 23.54 -38.01 20.71
N SER A 61 23.14 -38.21 21.97
CA SER A 61 23.95 -38.86 23.02
C SER A 61 23.65 -40.36 23.20
N ILE A 62 22.76 -40.95 22.39
CA ILE A 62 22.37 -42.37 22.49
C ILE A 62 23.44 -43.26 21.81
N PRO A 63 24.12 -44.17 22.55
CA PRO A 63 25.30 -44.90 22.05
C PRO A 63 25.07 -45.88 20.88
N TYR A 64 23.83 -46.28 20.59
CA TYR A 64 23.51 -47.34 19.63
C TYR A 64 22.66 -46.89 18.44
N GLY A 65 22.52 -45.58 18.23
CA GLY A 65 21.73 -45.04 17.13
C GLY A 65 20.22 -45.17 17.34
N VAL A 66 19.48 -44.33 16.63
CA VAL A 66 18.03 -44.10 16.74
C VAL A 66 17.18 -45.32 16.32
N SER A 67 17.80 -46.38 15.76
CA SER A 67 17.10 -47.46 15.07
C SER A 67 16.23 -48.37 15.95
N CYS A 68 16.33 -48.29 17.28
CA CYS A 68 15.54 -49.14 18.18
C CYS A 68 14.25 -48.50 18.72
N PHE A 69 14.01 -47.20 18.52
CA PHE A 69 12.90 -46.50 19.20
C PHE A 69 12.07 -45.55 18.32
N GLU A 70 12.24 -45.50 16.99
CA GLU A 70 11.49 -44.57 16.10
C GLU A 70 11.51 -43.09 16.56
N LEU A 71 12.57 -42.66 17.25
CA LEU A 71 12.65 -41.30 17.80
C LEU A 71 13.24 -40.32 16.79
N GLU A 72 12.41 -39.50 16.14
CA GLU A 72 12.88 -38.52 15.16
C GLU A 72 13.38 -37.21 15.81
N GLU A 73 14.32 -36.54 15.13
CA GLU A 73 14.73 -35.17 15.46
C GLU A 73 13.56 -34.21 15.29
N ARG A 74 13.39 -33.32 16.26
CA ARG A 74 12.36 -32.28 16.19
C ARG A 74 12.88 -31.06 15.44
N TYR A 75 12.02 -30.48 14.60
CA TYR A 75 12.33 -29.24 13.91
C TYR A 75 12.46 -28.08 14.90
N ILE A 76 13.60 -27.39 14.86
CA ILE A 76 13.86 -26.19 15.63
C ILE A 76 13.90 -25.01 14.65
N PRO A 77 12.92 -24.10 14.66
CA PRO A 77 12.96 -22.94 13.78
C PRO A 77 14.18 -22.09 14.10
N SER A 78 14.83 -21.55 13.08
CA SER A 78 15.80 -20.48 13.24
C SER A 78 15.15 -19.26 13.89
N PHE A 79 15.97 -18.38 14.48
CA PHE A 79 15.45 -17.17 15.10
C PHE A 79 14.65 -16.30 14.11
N ASN A 80 15.10 -16.20 12.85
CA ASN A 80 14.38 -15.43 11.83
C ASN A 80 13.05 -16.08 11.45
N GLU A 81 12.99 -17.42 11.31
CA GLU A 81 11.72 -18.12 11.07
C GLU A 81 10.73 -17.91 12.23
N PHE A 82 11.24 -17.91 13.47
CA PHE A 82 10.44 -17.56 14.64
C PHE A 82 9.91 -16.12 14.57
N LEU A 83 10.76 -15.14 14.24
CA LEU A 83 10.33 -13.74 14.09
C LEU A 83 9.27 -13.58 12.99
N VAL A 84 9.49 -14.19 11.83
CA VAL A 84 8.54 -14.16 10.70
C VAL A 84 7.21 -14.80 11.10
N LYS A 85 7.23 -15.93 11.80
CA LYS A 85 6.00 -16.56 12.31
C LYS A 85 5.28 -15.62 13.28
N LYS A 86 6.00 -14.96 14.18
CA LYS A 86 5.42 -14.02 15.15
C LYS A 86 4.83 -12.77 14.49
N LEU A 87 5.47 -12.24 13.45
CA LEU A 87 4.92 -11.16 12.64
C LEU A 87 3.67 -11.65 11.91
N ARG A 88 3.75 -12.68 11.05
CA ARG A 88 2.60 -13.04 10.21
C ARG A 88 1.41 -13.69 10.94
N TYR A 89 1.63 -14.36 12.08
CA TYR A 89 0.63 -15.23 12.69
C TYR A 89 0.38 -14.98 14.18
N HIS A 90 -0.88 -15.13 14.56
CA HIS A 90 -1.31 -15.39 15.93
C HIS A 90 -1.68 -16.88 16.02
N PHE A 91 -0.82 -17.67 16.68
CA PHE A 91 -0.81 -19.13 16.56
C PHE A 91 -0.66 -19.57 15.10
N ASP A 92 -1.74 -20.08 14.50
CA ASP A 92 -1.78 -20.55 13.11
C ASP A 92 -2.68 -19.68 12.22
N GLN A 93 -3.36 -18.67 12.79
CA GLN A 93 -4.18 -17.72 12.05
C GLN A 93 -3.34 -16.49 11.67
N LYS A 94 -3.52 -15.97 10.44
CA LYS A 94 -2.87 -14.71 10.03
C LYS A 94 -3.30 -13.58 10.95
N ARG A 95 -2.35 -12.75 11.41
CA ARG A 95 -2.63 -11.68 12.37
C ARG A 95 -3.74 -10.74 11.95
N LYS A 96 -3.73 -10.29 10.67
CA LYS A 96 -4.79 -9.46 10.11
C LYS A 96 -6.17 -10.07 10.34
N VAL A 97 -6.34 -11.34 9.96
CA VAL A 97 -7.62 -12.05 10.10
C VAL A 97 -7.99 -12.17 11.58
N TYR A 98 -7.05 -12.59 12.44
CA TYR A 98 -7.28 -12.69 13.87
C TYR A 98 -7.77 -11.37 14.50
N LEU A 99 -7.16 -10.25 14.12
CA LEU A 99 -7.53 -8.94 14.64
C LEU A 99 -8.85 -8.42 14.05
N THR A 100 -9.09 -8.64 12.76
CA THR A 100 -10.39 -8.38 12.14
C THR A 100 -11.50 -9.15 12.85
N ASP A 101 -11.32 -10.45 13.07
CA ASP A 101 -12.28 -11.29 13.79
C ASP A 101 -12.47 -10.81 15.24
N SER A 102 -11.38 -10.41 15.90
CA SER A 102 -11.44 -9.85 17.25
C SER A 102 -12.25 -8.56 17.30
N ILE A 103 -12.14 -7.68 16.29
CA ILE A 103 -12.93 -6.45 16.18
C ILE A 103 -14.41 -6.82 15.98
N LEU A 104 -14.71 -7.68 15.00
CA LEU A 104 -16.08 -8.08 14.65
C LEU A 104 -16.80 -8.81 15.79
N ARG A 105 -16.08 -9.60 16.60
CA ARG A 105 -16.65 -10.30 17.75
C ARG A 105 -17.28 -9.37 18.78
N HIS A 106 -16.82 -8.12 18.90
CA HIS A 106 -17.42 -7.15 19.82
C HIS A 106 -18.82 -6.69 19.41
N PHE A 107 -19.21 -6.97 18.17
CA PHE A 107 -20.49 -6.61 17.58
C PHE A 107 -21.31 -7.82 17.15
N SER A 108 -20.86 -9.03 17.53
CA SER A 108 -21.56 -10.28 17.25
C SER A 108 -22.63 -10.53 18.30
N VAL A 109 -23.86 -10.77 17.85
CA VAL A 109 -24.96 -11.31 18.65
C VAL A 109 -24.89 -12.83 18.52
N HIS A 110 -24.88 -13.52 19.65
CA HIS A 110 -24.82 -14.98 19.69
C HIS A 110 -26.18 -15.56 20.01
N ASN A 111 -26.55 -16.66 19.34
CA ASN A 111 -27.74 -17.42 19.67
C ASN A 111 -27.55 -18.21 20.99
N GLU A 112 -28.60 -18.92 21.42
CA GLU A 112 -28.58 -19.73 22.64
C GLU A 112 -27.53 -20.86 22.61
N ASP A 113 -27.10 -21.29 21.42
CA ASP A 113 -26.08 -22.32 21.19
C ASP A 113 -24.64 -21.75 21.14
N GLY A 114 -24.50 -20.42 21.19
CA GLY A 114 -23.21 -19.72 21.14
C GLY A 114 -22.68 -19.41 19.74
N ASP A 115 -23.41 -19.77 18.69
CA ASP A 115 -23.09 -19.42 17.31
C ASP A 115 -23.42 -17.95 17.02
N VAL A 116 -22.67 -17.32 16.11
CA VAL A 116 -22.93 -15.93 15.70
C VAL A 116 -24.20 -15.88 14.86
N GLU A 117 -25.24 -15.24 15.39
CA GLU A 117 -26.56 -15.07 14.77
C GLU A 117 -26.61 -13.82 13.89
N GLU A 118 -26.03 -12.73 14.36
CA GLU A 118 -25.99 -11.44 13.67
C GLU A 118 -24.72 -10.67 14.03
N ILE A 119 -24.20 -9.84 13.13
CA ILE A 119 -23.20 -8.83 13.48
C ILE A 119 -23.84 -7.46 13.25
N THR A 120 -24.03 -6.70 14.32
CA THR A 120 -24.84 -5.45 14.33
C THR A 120 -24.26 -4.34 13.46
N ILE A 121 -23.03 -4.49 12.98
CA ILE A 121 -22.31 -3.53 12.14
C ILE A 121 -22.12 -3.99 10.69
N LEU A 122 -22.75 -5.08 10.24
CA LEU A 122 -22.57 -5.61 8.87
C LEU A 122 -22.94 -4.61 7.75
N ASP A 123 -23.81 -3.65 8.06
CA ASP A 123 -24.18 -2.56 7.13
C ASP A 123 -23.17 -1.40 7.10
N ILE A 124 -22.10 -1.45 7.90
CA ILE A 124 -21.02 -0.46 7.80
C ILE A 124 -20.19 -0.79 6.58
N ASP A 125 -20.44 0.02 5.56
CA ASP A 125 -19.64 0.01 4.36
C ASP A 125 -18.19 0.48 4.64
N PHE A 126 -17.26 -0.48 4.69
CA PHE A 126 -15.82 -0.23 4.67
C PHE A 126 -15.30 0.18 3.27
N TYR A 127 -16.17 0.44 2.30
CA TYR A 127 -15.86 1.09 1.03
C TYR A 127 -16.06 2.63 1.09
N GLY A 128 -16.56 3.16 2.22
CA GLY A 128 -16.55 4.58 2.53
C GLY A 128 -17.81 5.36 2.13
N GLU A 129 -18.92 4.69 1.77
CA GLU A 129 -20.17 5.36 1.40
C GLU A 129 -20.95 5.92 2.60
N THR A 130 -20.77 5.38 3.82
CA THR A 130 -21.59 5.72 4.99
C THR A 130 -20.85 6.40 6.15
N ASN A 131 -19.56 6.08 6.38
CA ASN A 131 -18.77 6.74 7.43
C ASN A 131 -17.28 6.88 7.06
N HIS A 132 -16.92 8.07 6.58
CA HIS A 132 -15.56 8.38 6.11
C HIS A 132 -14.47 8.26 7.19
N GLU A 133 -14.80 8.47 8.46
CA GLU A 133 -13.83 8.42 9.54
C GLU A 133 -13.46 6.96 9.88
N ILE A 134 -14.47 6.09 10.06
CA ILE A 134 -14.25 4.64 10.27
C ILE A 134 -13.55 4.02 9.07
N PHE A 135 -13.97 4.37 7.85
CA PHE A 135 -13.29 3.95 6.63
C PHE A 135 -11.80 4.35 6.63
N SER A 136 -11.48 5.57 7.04
CA SER A 136 -10.10 6.04 7.10
C SER A 136 -9.27 5.24 8.12
N TYR A 137 -9.81 4.96 9.30
CA TYR A 137 -9.13 4.11 10.29
C TYR A 137 -8.99 2.66 9.84
N TRP A 138 -9.98 2.13 9.12
CA TRP A 138 -9.89 0.79 8.55
C TRP A 138 -8.81 0.71 7.47
N LEU A 139 -8.70 1.73 6.62
CA LEU A 139 -7.64 1.81 5.61
C LEU A 139 -6.24 1.94 6.26
N LEU A 140 -6.13 2.69 7.35
CA LEU A 140 -4.92 2.77 8.16
C LEU A 140 -4.56 1.39 8.74
N PHE A 141 -5.54 0.64 9.25
CA PHE A 141 -5.36 -0.74 9.70
C PHE A 141 -4.86 -1.65 8.57
N GLU A 142 -5.46 -1.57 7.38
CA GLU A 142 -5.02 -2.30 6.18
C GLU A 142 -3.56 -1.99 5.81
N HIS A 143 -3.21 -0.70 5.74
CA HIS A 143 -1.88 -0.26 5.38
C HIS A 143 -0.80 -0.72 6.38
N LEU A 144 -1.13 -0.78 7.68
CA LEU A 144 -0.22 -1.32 8.70
C LEU A 144 0.21 -2.76 8.37
N PHE A 145 -0.72 -3.60 7.93
CA PHE A 145 -0.43 -5.00 7.56
C PHE A 145 0.36 -5.11 6.26
N GLU A 146 0.18 -4.18 5.32
CA GLU A 146 1.03 -4.12 4.12
C GLU A 146 2.49 -3.81 4.48
N LEU A 147 2.72 -2.85 5.38
CA LEU A 147 4.05 -2.52 5.90
C LEU A 147 4.64 -3.67 6.72
N GLU A 148 3.81 -4.34 7.53
CA GLU A 148 4.22 -5.52 8.28
C GLU A 148 4.70 -6.63 7.34
N GLU A 149 3.96 -6.95 6.29
CA GLU A 149 4.33 -8.03 5.35
C GLU A 149 5.63 -7.68 4.61
N GLN A 150 5.86 -6.42 4.27
CA GLN A 150 7.14 -5.97 3.70
C GLN A 150 8.30 -6.17 4.67
N ILE A 151 8.10 -5.89 5.97
CA ILE A 151 9.08 -6.16 7.02
C ILE A 151 9.28 -7.67 7.17
N ALA A 152 8.22 -8.46 7.26
CA ALA A 152 8.30 -9.91 7.45
C ALA A 152 9.09 -10.58 6.31
N ARG A 153 8.84 -10.22 5.04
CA ARG A 153 9.60 -10.70 3.89
C ARG A 153 11.09 -10.38 3.99
N ARG A 154 11.42 -9.19 4.47
CA ARG A 154 12.82 -8.76 4.69
C ARG A 154 13.51 -9.61 5.75
N VAL A 155 12.81 -9.92 6.85
CA VAL A 155 13.33 -10.81 7.90
C VAL A 155 13.52 -12.24 7.36
N GLU A 156 12.55 -12.73 6.59
CA GLU A 156 12.57 -14.05 5.96
C GLU A 156 13.78 -14.23 5.04
N VAL A 157 14.05 -13.26 4.16
CA VAL A 157 15.23 -13.29 3.26
C VAL A 157 16.51 -12.75 3.90
N LYS A 158 16.50 -12.46 5.21
CA LYS A 158 17.64 -11.95 5.99
C LYS A 158 18.23 -10.63 5.46
N ASN A 159 17.40 -9.76 4.88
CA ASN A 159 17.79 -8.45 4.35
C ASN A 159 17.26 -7.31 5.24
N PHE A 160 18.11 -6.78 6.13
CA PHE A 160 17.68 -5.86 7.18
C PHE A 160 17.84 -4.36 6.85
N ILE A 161 18.41 -4.02 5.68
CA ILE A 161 18.88 -2.66 5.33
C ILE A 161 17.77 -1.59 5.44
N ALA A 162 16.50 -1.95 5.19
CA ALA A 162 15.38 -1.00 5.18
C ALA A 162 14.39 -1.16 6.34
N ILE A 163 14.60 -2.08 7.29
CA ILE A 163 13.60 -2.34 8.35
C ILE A 163 13.40 -1.08 9.20
N GLN A 164 14.47 -0.37 9.57
CA GLN A 164 14.36 0.87 10.32
C GLN A 164 13.52 1.92 9.59
N SER A 165 13.68 2.04 8.26
CA SER A 165 12.88 2.97 7.45
C SER A 165 11.39 2.60 7.47
N HIS A 166 11.04 1.31 7.41
CA HIS A 166 9.64 0.87 7.48
C HIS A 166 9.06 1.11 8.88
N LEU A 167 9.84 0.91 9.94
CA LEU A 167 9.39 1.25 11.29
C LEU A 167 9.20 2.76 11.48
N ASN A 168 10.08 3.59 10.91
CA ASN A 168 9.89 5.03 10.91
C ASN A 168 8.59 5.42 10.18
N LEU A 169 8.34 4.82 9.00
CA LEU A 169 7.08 5.00 8.29
C LEU A 169 5.87 4.64 9.15
N ILE A 170 5.88 3.48 9.82
CA ILE A 170 4.82 3.08 10.75
C ILE A 170 4.67 4.14 11.87
N ASP A 171 5.76 4.62 12.46
CA ASP A 171 5.68 5.67 13.48
C ASP A 171 5.14 7.00 12.96
N ASP A 172 5.47 7.36 11.73
CA ASP A 172 5.00 8.57 11.07
C ASP A 172 3.49 8.48 10.76
N TYR A 173 3.01 7.35 10.24
CA TYR A 173 1.59 7.10 9.94
C TYR A 173 0.72 7.05 11.20
N PHE A 174 1.17 6.33 12.23
CA PHE A 174 0.32 5.93 13.37
C PHE A 174 0.65 6.66 14.68
N GLY A 175 1.70 7.49 14.71
CA GLY A 175 2.18 8.16 15.92
C GLY A 175 1.14 9.07 16.59
N HIS A 176 0.22 9.63 15.80
CA HIS A 176 -0.87 10.48 16.29
C HIS A 176 -1.86 9.73 17.20
N LEU A 177 -2.06 8.43 16.98
CA LEU A 177 -2.94 7.57 17.79
C LEU A 177 -2.39 7.33 19.21
N MET A 178 -1.09 7.57 19.45
CA MET A 178 -0.42 7.26 20.71
C MET A 178 -0.30 8.47 21.67
N GLY A 179 -1.07 9.53 21.47
CA GLY A 179 -1.01 10.72 22.34
C GLY A 179 0.32 11.48 22.28
N ARG A 180 1.18 11.20 21.28
CA ARG A 180 2.39 11.97 21.00
C ARG A 180 1.95 13.38 20.53
N LYS A 181 2.02 14.37 21.43
CA LYS A 181 1.82 15.79 21.09
C LYS A 181 2.93 16.20 20.11
N ASN A 182 2.52 16.41 18.86
CA ASN A 182 3.32 16.79 17.69
C ASN A 182 4.19 15.67 17.09
N SER A 183 3.59 14.88 16.19
CA SER A 183 4.12 14.74 14.84
C SER A 183 2.99 14.45 13.84
N TYR A 184 2.18 15.47 13.52
CA TYR A 184 1.80 15.63 12.12
C TYR A 184 3.10 15.94 11.36
N PHE A 185 3.91 14.93 11.11
CA PHE A 185 4.77 14.97 9.94
C PHE A 185 3.97 14.22 8.89
N PRO A 186 3.20 14.92 8.02
CA PRO A 186 2.79 14.29 6.79
C PRO A 186 4.04 13.65 6.17
N LEU A 187 3.98 12.40 5.72
CA LEU A 187 5.11 11.73 5.06
C LEU A 187 5.70 12.69 4.07
N LYS A 188 6.82 13.34 4.42
CA LYS A 188 7.34 14.40 3.56
C LYS A 188 8.14 13.69 2.47
N MET A 189 7.42 13.26 1.45
CA MET A 189 7.98 12.72 0.23
C MET A 189 8.81 13.81 -0.42
N ASN A 190 10.10 13.54 -0.59
CA ASN A 190 10.91 14.35 -1.49
C ASN A 190 10.38 14.20 -2.94
N LYS A 191 10.85 15.03 -3.86
CA LYS A 191 10.34 15.05 -5.24
C LYS A 191 10.43 13.70 -5.96
N ASP A 192 11.44 12.89 -5.67
CA ASP A 192 11.62 11.57 -6.28
C ASP A 192 10.64 10.55 -5.68
N GLU A 193 10.45 10.58 -4.36
CA GLU A 193 9.48 9.75 -3.65
C GLU A 193 8.04 10.08 -4.06
N LEU A 194 7.69 11.37 -4.13
CA LEU A 194 6.36 11.82 -4.56
C LEU A 194 6.09 11.39 -6.01
N PHE A 195 7.09 11.48 -6.87
CA PHE A 195 7.01 11.01 -8.25
C PHE A 195 6.79 9.49 -8.32
N SER A 196 7.58 8.70 -7.58
CA SER A 196 7.44 7.24 -7.55
C SER A 196 6.10 6.79 -6.97
N TRP A 197 5.65 7.43 -5.89
CA TRP A 197 4.34 7.18 -5.29
C TRP A 197 3.23 7.49 -6.30
N LEU A 198 3.27 8.66 -6.94
CA LEU A 198 2.23 9.06 -7.89
C LEU A 198 2.20 8.15 -9.14
N LEU A 199 3.34 7.63 -9.60
CA LEU A 199 3.37 6.61 -10.64
C LEU A 199 2.61 5.34 -10.20
N ILE A 200 2.79 4.88 -8.97
CA ILE A 200 2.08 3.70 -8.43
C ILE A 200 0.58 3.97 -8.34
N GLU A 201 0.17 5.17 -7.92
CA GLU A 201 -1.25 5.53 -7.83
C GLU A 201 -1.90 5.64 -9.22
N ILE A 202 -1.20 6.19 -10.22
CA ILE A 202 -1.70 6.26 -11.59
C ILE A 202 -1.73 4.87 -12.25
N GLU A 203 -0.77 3.99 -11.95
CA GLU A 203 -0.82 2.58 -12.37
C GLU A 203 -2.00 1.83 -11.71
N SER A 204 -2.30 2.12 -10.45
CA SER A 204 -3.48 1.59 -9.77
C SER A 204 -4.77 2.10 -10.45
N PHE A 205 -4.81 3.37 -10.83
CA PHE A 205 -5.89 3.95 -11.62
C PHE A 205 -6.02 3.28 -13.00
N LYS A 206 -4.90 3.06 -13.70
CA LYS A 206 -4.86 2.31 -14.98
C LYS A 206 -5.47 0.91 -14.82
N HIS A 207 -5.13 0.20 -13.74
CA HIS A 207 -5.71 -1.11 -13.44
C HIS A 207 -7.23 -1.03 -13.20
N LEU A 208 -7.74 0.03 -12.54
CA LEU A 208 -9.18 0.24 -12.39
C LEU A 208 -9.87 0.37 -13.76
N VAL A 209 -9.25 1.14 -14.67
CA VAL A 209 -9.74 1.35 -16.04
C VAL A 209 -9.75 0.05 -16.83
N GLU A 210 -8.59 -0.61 -16.92
CA GLU A 210 -8.38 -1.74 -17.83
C GLU A 210 -9.04 -3.03 -17.34
N GLU A 211 -8.94 -3.32 -16.04
CA GLU A 211 -9.28 -4.64 -15.49
C GLU A 211 -10.55 -4.62 -14.64
N LYS A 212 -10.86 -3.50 -13.97
CA LYS A 212 -12.04 -3.37 -13.09
C LYS A 212 -13.21 -2.63 -13.75
N ALA A 213 -13.24 -2.64 -15.09
CA ALA A 213 -14.33 -2.15 -15.91
C ALA A 213 -14.64 -0.64 -15.80
N LEU A 214 -13.76 0.18 -15.20
CA LEU A 214 -13.93 1.63 -15.21
C LEU A 214 -13.85 2.22 -16.64
N TRP A 215 -13.27 1.50 -17.61
CA TRP A 215 -13.37 1.83 -19.03
C TRP A 215 -14.81 2.06 -19.51
N LYS A 216 -15.82 1.40 -18.90
CA LYS A 216 -17.23 1.58 -19.26
C LYS A 216 -17.71 3.01 -19.06
N SER A 217 -17.17 3.70 -18.06
CA SER A 217 -17.48 5.10 -17.74
C SER A 217 -16.63 6.10 -18.51
N LEU A 218 -15.54 5.65 -19.16
CA LEU A 218 -14.59 6.53 -19.86
C LEU A 218 -14.69 6.42 -21.39
N ASN A 219 -15.25 5.32 -21.89
CA ASN A 219 -15.30 5.04 -23.32
C ASN A 219 -16.12 6.10 -24.08
N LYS A 220 -15.49 6.77 -25.04
CA LYS A 220 -16.05 7.87 -25.86
C LYS A 220 -16.42 9.13 -25.10
N GLU A 221 -16.00 9.25 -23.85
CA GLU A 221 -16.20 10.48 -23.07
C GLU A 221 -15.15 11.54 -23.42
N PRO A 222 -15.45 12.84 -23.24
CA PRO A 222 -14.51 13.92 -23.52
C PRO A 222 -13.34 13.95 -22.51
N GLU A 223 -12.23 14.58 -22.90
CA GLU A 223 -11.01 14.70 -22.07
C GLU A 223 -11.32 15.28 -20.68
N LYS A 224 -12.25 16.24 -20.61
CA LYS A 224 -12.70 16.85 -19.36
C LYS A 224 -13.38 15.85 -18.40
N HIS A 225 -14.15 14.90 -18.94
CA HIS A 225 -14.76 13.85 -18.11
C HIS A 225 -13.67 12.95 -17.51
N PHE A 226 -12.67 12.58 -18.32
CA PHE A 226 -11.52 11.84 -17.82
C PHE A 226 -10.78 12.59 -16.71
N GLN A 227 -10.50 13.88 -16.88
CA GLN A 227 -9.88 14.70 -15.84
C GLN A 227 -10.69 14.68 -14.53
N HIS A 228 -12.03 14.76 -14.58
CA HIS A 228 -12.86 14.66 -13.38
C HIS A 228 -12.77 13.29 -12.70
N ILE A 229 -12.80 12.20 -13.46
CA ILE A 229 -12.67 10.85 -12.90
C ILE A 229 -11.27 10.61 -12.31
N PHE A 230 -10.23 11.10 -12.99
CA PHE A 230 -8.85 11.07 -12.50
C PHE A 230 -8.70 11.86 -11.21
N ALA A 231 -9.23 13.09 -11.17
CA ALA A 231 -9.24 13.93 -9.98
C ALA A 231 -9.97 13.25 -8.82
N ALA A 232 -11.14 12.66 -9.06
CA ALA A 232 -11.92 11.97 -8.03
C ALA A 232 -11.19 10.74 -7.48
N ALA A 233 -10.52 9.97 -8.34
CA ALA A 233 -9.74 8.81 -7.92
C ALA A 233 -8.51 9.19 -7.08
N LEU A 234 -7.79 10.23 -7.51
CA LEU A 234 -6.53 10.61 -6.87
C LEU A 234 -6.66 11.66 -5.75
N SER A 235 -7.75 12.42 -5.68
CA SER A 235 -7.96 13.40 -4.59
C SER A 235 -7.95 12.71 -3.24
N ARG A 236 -8.66 11.58 -3.13
CA ARG A 236 -8.80 10.84 -1.88
C ARG A 236 -7.47 10.31 -1.38
N VAL A 237 -6.69 9.69 -2.26
CA VAL A 237 -5.37 9.17 -1.89
C VAL A 237 -4.39 10.32 -1.62
N SER A 238 -4.48 11.42 -2.36
CA SER A 238 -3.64 12.59 -2.10
C SER A 238 -3.91 13.21 -0.72
N GLU A 239 -5.18 13.32 -0.31
CA GLU A 239 -5.56 13.79 1.02
C GLU A 239 -4.98 12.91 2.13
N LEU A 240 -5.03 11.58 1.97
CA LEU A 240 -4.49 10.62 2.94
C LEU A 240 -2.99 10.77 3.16
N PHE A 241 -2.25 11.09 2.11
CA PHE A 241 -0.79 11.26 2.15
C PHE A 241 -0.39 12.73 2.33
N ASN A 242 -1.35 13.63 2.59
CA ASN A 242 -1.16 15.08 2.66
C ASN A 242 -0.36 15.63 1.47
N VAL A 243 -0.73 15.18 0.28
CA VAL A 243 -0.31 15.70 -1.01
C VAL A 243 -1.39 16.68 -1.47
N CYS A 244 -1.01 17.93 -1.67
CA CYS A 244 -1.88 18.93 -2.27
C CYS A 244 -2.00 18.64 -3.77
N MET A 245 -3.20 18.28 -4.21
CA MET A 245 -3.56 18.14 -5.62
C MET A 245 -4.29 19.41 -6.09
N LEU A 246 -3.69 20.12 -7.03
CA LEU A 246 -4.29 21.27 -7.70
C LEU A 246 -4.75 20.84 -9.10
N ALA A 247 -6.04 20.97 -9.38
CA ALA A 247 -6.61 20.73 -10.71
C ALA A 247 -6.70 22.04 -11.50
N GLU A 248 -6.25 22.03 -12.75
CA GLU A 248 -6.24 23.19 -13.66
C GLU A 248 -5.59 24.47 -13.11
N PRO A 249 -4.47 24.44 -12.35
CA PRO A 249 -3.81 25.67 -11.96
C PRO A 249 -3.28 26.42 -13.19
N GLN A 250 -3.51 27.74 -13.20
CA GLN A 250 -2.92 28.66 -14.18
C GLN A 250 -1.44 28.85 -13.86
N ILE A 251 -0.55 28.43 -14.76
CA ILE A 251 0.89 28.55 -14.60
C ILE A 251 1.51 29.15 -15.86
N GLY A 252 2.21 30.27 -15.70
CA GLY A 252 2.76 31.01 -16.83
C GLY A 252 1.63 31.35 -17.83
N ASN A 253 1.73 30.80 -19.05
CA ASN A 253 0.80 31.06 -20.15
C ASN A 253 -0.21 29.92 -20.40
N GLY A 254 -0.32 28.91 -19.52
CA GLY A 254 -1.18 27.76 -19.74
C GLY A 254 -1.81 27.21 -18.46
N LEU A 255 -2.80 26.35 -18.64
CA LEU A 255 -3.41 25.55 -17.58
C LEU A 255 -2.75 24.18 -17.58
N VAL A 256 -2.19 23.78 -16.44
CA VAL A 256 -1.70 22.41 -16.23
C VAL A 256 -2.86 21.57 -15.76
N ASP A 257 -3.04 20.36 -16.27
CA ASP A 257 -4.16 19.53 -15.82
C ASP A 257 -4.10 19.27 -14.31
N PHE A 258 -2.95 18.83 -13.79
CA PHE A 258 -2.73 18.70 -12.35
C PHE A 258 -1.31 19.04 -11.88
N ILE A 259 -1.21 19.58 -10.67
CA ILE A 259 0.02 19.59 -9.87
C ILE A 259 -0.23 18.82 -8.59
N PHE A 260 0.63 17.86 -8.30
CA PHE A 260 0.72 17.20 -7.00
C PHE A 260 1.91 17.78 -6.26
N SER A 261 1.72 18.21 -5.02
CA SER A 261 2.78 18.86 -4.27
C SER A 261 2.75 18.54 -2.78
N GLN A 262 3.93 18.54 -2.19
CA GLN A 262 4.08 18.48 -0.75
C GLN A 262 5.06 19.55 -0.28
N GLY A 263 4.53 20.77 -0.24
CA GLY A 263 5.34 21.98 -0.12
C GLY A 263 5.99 22.38 -1.45
N ASN A 264 6.87 23.37 -1.40
CA ASN A 264 7.41 23.96 -2.62
C ASN A 264 8.51 23.13 -3.29
N ASP A 265 9.25 22.33 -2.53
CA ASP A 265 10.43 21.60 -3.03
C ASP A 265 10.08 20.22 -3.62
N SER A 266 8.84 19.76 -3.45
CA SER A 266 8.35 18.47 -3.91
C SER A 266 7.09 18.68 -4.72
N LYS A 267 7.21 18.67 -6.05
CA LYS A 267 6.12 18.91 -7.00
C LYS A 267 6.24 17.98 -8.20
N VAL A 268 5.10 17.47 -8.66
CA VAL A 268 4.97 16.68 -9.88
C VAL A 268 3.85 17.29 -10.73
N CYS A 269 4.15 17.61 -11.99
CA CYS A 269 3.13 18.03 -12.95
C CYS A 269 2.55 16.79 -13.64
N VAL A 270 1.24 16.71 -13.79
CA VAL A 270 0.58 15.66 -14.58
C VAL A 270 -0.20 16.30 -15.71
N GLU A 271 0.00 15.79 -16.92
CA GLU A 271 -0.74 16.20 -18.12
C GLU A 271 -1.45 14.99 -18.71
N LEU A 272 -2.72 15.17 -19.06
CA LEU A 272 -3.60 14.12 -19.57
C LEU A 272 -4.00 14.43 -21.00
N LYS A 273 -4.06 13.40 -21.84
CA LYS A 273 -4.61 13.51 -23.20
C LYS A 273 -5.44 12.30 -23.58
N LEU A 274 -6.47 12.54 -24.38
CA LEU A 274 -7.08 11.46 -25.16
C LEU A 274 -6.19 11.09 -26.35
N SER A 275 -6.12 9.81 -26.69
CA SER A 275 -5.44 9.28 -27.89
C SER A 275 -6.02 9.87 -29.20
N THR A 276 -7.24 10.40 -29.14
CA THR A 276 -7.96 11.07 -30.23
C THR A 276 -7.55 12.55 -30.39
N SER A 277 -6.75 13.09 -29.48
CA SER A 277 -6.23 14.45 -29.59
C SER A 277 -5.22 14.56 -30.74
N SER A 278 -5.23 15.65 -31.49
CA SER A 278 -4.20 15.93 -32.50
C SER A 278 -2.89 16.42 -31.89
N LYS A 279 -2.85 16.63 -30.57
CA LYS A 279 -1.72 17.21 -29.83
C LYS A 279 -1.07 16.23 -28.86
N VAL A 280 -1.28 14.92 -29.02
CA VAL A 280 -0.75 13.90 -28.10
C VAL A 280 0.79 13.93 -28.04
N LEU A 281 1.50 14.01 -29.16
CA LEU A 281 2.96 14.11 -29.15
C LEU A 281 3.44 15.47 -28.61
N GLU A 282 2.75 16.56 -29.00
CA GLU A 282 3.12 17.91 -28.57
C GLU A 282 2.85 18.16 -27.08
N GLY A 283 1.83 17.50 -26.51
CA GLY A 283 1.53 17.53 -25.08
C GLY A 283 2.72 17.05 -24.27
N TYR A 284 3.26 15.89 -24.63
CA TYR A 284 4.45 15.34 -23.96
C TYR A 284 5.71 16.17 -24.22
N THR A 285 6.03 16.42 -25.49
CA THR A 285 7.33 16.99 -25.87
C THR A 285 7.45 18.49 -25.62
N LYS A 286 6.34 19.24 -25.59
CA LYS A 286 6.32 20.71 -25.46
C LYS A 286 5.53 21.18 -24.25
N GLN A 287 4.28 20.75 -24.08
CA GLN A 287 3.41 21.30 -23.02
C GLN A 287 3.93 20.92 -21.63
N LEU A 288 4.13 19.63 -21.38
CA LEU A 288 4.65 19.15 -20.09
C LEU A 288 5.99 19.80 -19.74
N SER A 289 6.94 19.86 -20.69
CA SER A 289 8.24 20.52 -20.49
C SER A 289 8.12 22.01 -20.08
N ARG A 290 7.16 22.75 -20.64
CA ARG A 290 6.91 24.16 -20.25
C ARG A 290 6.35 24.26 -18.83
N TYR A 291 5.50 23.32 -18.43
CA TYR A 291 4.94 23.28 -17.08
C TYR A 291 6.02 22.96 -16.04
N LEU A 292 6.86 21.96 -16.31
CA LEU A 292 8.03 21.64 -15.48
C LEU A 292 8.95 22.84 -15.27
N THR A 293 9.24 23.58 -16.35
CA THR A 293 10.04 24.80 -16.28
C THR A 293 9.39 25.88 -15.41
N SER A 294 8.07 26.08 -15.57
CA SER A 294 7.34 27.12 -14.86
C SER A 294 7.19 26.82 -13.36
N GLU A 295 6.99 25.55 -13.01
CA GLU A 295 6.89 25.08 -11.62
C GLU A 295 8.25 24.78 -10.95
N LYS A 296 9.35 24.97 -11.68
CA LYS A 296 10.72 24.70 -11.22
C LYS A 296 10.88 23.26 -10.70
N THR A 297 10.26 22.30 -11.39
CA THR A 297 10.40 20.86 -11.11
C THR A 297 10.92 20.13 -12.34
N ASP A 298 11.60 19.00 -12.14
CA ASP A 298 12.03 18.06 -13.18
C ASP A 298 11.16 16.81 -13.23
N LYS A 299 10.06 16.78 -12.46
CA LYS A 299 9.14 15.63 -12.35
C LYS A 299 7.82 15.89 -13.04
N GLY A 300 7.56 15.15 -14.11
CA GLY A 300 6.31 15.19 -14.85
C GLY A 300 5.83 13.79 -15.21
N ILE A 301 4.52 13.57 -15.18
CA ILE A 301 3.89 12.33 -15.64
C ILE A 301 2.91 12.67 -16.77
N TYR A 302 2.96 11.89 -17.84
CA TYR A 302 2.11 12.06 -19.01
C TYR A 302 1.18 10.87 -19.16
N VAL A 303 -0.12 11.12 -19.09
CA VAL A 303 -1.14 10.07 -19.11
C VAL A 303 -1.94 10.16 -20.40
N VAL A 304 -1.97 9.08 -21.18
CA VAL A 304 -2.78 9.02 -22.39
C VAL A 304 -3.82 7.91 -22.27
N ILE A 305 -5.09 8.27 -22.48
CA ILE A 305 -6.18 7.29 -22.56
C ILE A 305 -6.55 7.00 -24.01
N ASP A 306 -6.61 5.72 -24.35
CA ASP A 306 -7.09 5.25 -25.64
C ASP A 306 -8.40 4.46 -25.52
N SER A 307 -9.47 4.94 -26.14
CA SER A 307 -10.75 4.22 -26.24
C SER A 307 -10.91 3.44 -27.56
N GLY A 308 -9.81 3.20 -28.29
CA GLY A 308 -9.77 2.37 -29.50
C GLY A 308 -9.99 3.13 -30.82
N ASN A 309 -9.96 4.47 -30.81
CA ASN A 309 -10.10 5.32 -32.01
C ASN A 309 -9.00 6.38 -32.09
N SER A 310 -7.76 6.00 -31.82
CA SER A 310 -6.62 6.92 -31.74
C SER A 310 -6.28 7.63 -33.06
N LYS A 311 -5.64 8.80 -32.97
CA LYS A 311 -5.14 9.57 -34.13
C LYS A 311 -3.65 9.34 -34.38
N SER A 312 -3.17 9.80 -35.53
CA SER A 312 -1.75 9.70 -35.92
C SER A 312 -0.78 10.26 -34.87
N SER A 313 -1.16 11.33 -34.16
CA SER A 313 -0.32 11.90 -33.09
C SER A 313 -0.06 10.94 -31.93
N TYR A 314 -1.01 10.04 -31.63
CA TYR A 314 -0.80 8.97 -30.65
C TYR A 314 0.17 7.92 -31.20
N GLN A 315 0.04 7.54 -32.47
CA GLN A 315 0.97 6.65 -33.13
C GLN A 315 2.40 7.23 -33.15
N ASP A 316 2.55 8.55 -33.36
CA ASP A 316 3.84 9.22 -33.31
C ASP A 316 4.47 9.15 -31.90
N LEU A 317 3.66 9.24 -30.85
CA LEU A 317 4.11 9.02 -29.47
C LEU A 317 4.57 7.57 -29.25
N LEU A 318 3.82 6.59 -29.72
CA LEU A 318 4.21 5.17 -29.65
C LEU A 318 5.53 4.92 -30.39
N ASN A 319 5.69 5.50 -31.58
CA ASN A 319 6.93 5.40 -32.37
C ASN A 319 8.12 6.04 -31.62
N LEU A 320 7.92 7.17 -30.94
CA LEU A 320 8.93 7.80 -30.09
C LEU A 320 9.37 6.89 -28.94
N ILE A 321 8.41 6.24 -28.27
CA ILE A 321 8.68 5.30 -27.18
C ILE A 321 9.48 4.09 -27.72
N GLU A 322 9.05 3.52 -28.84
CA GLU A 322 9.71 2.35 -29.44
C GLU A 322 11.14 2.67 -29.92
N ALA A 323 11.34 3.81 -30.57
CA ALA A 323 12.66 4.26 -31.00
C ALA A 323 13.60 4.50 -29.80
N GLY A 324 13.08 5.04 -28.70
CA GLY A 324 13.83 5.17 -27.45
C GLY A 324 14.26 3.81 -26.89
N LYS A 325 13.35 2.83 -26.85
CA LYS A 325 13.68 1.47 -26.38
C LYS A 325 14.82 0.84 -27.19
N LYS A 326 14.83 1.02 -28.53
CA LYS A 326 15.89 0.53 -29.41
C LYS A 326 17.27 1.15 -29.12
N THR A 327 17.30 2.32 -28.47
CA THR A 327 18.53 3.05 -28.12
C THR A 327 18.85 2.98 -26.62
N GLY A 328 18.15 2.13 -25.85
CA GLY A 328 18.37 1.98 -24.40
C GLY A 328 17.72 3.07 -23.53
N LYS A 329 16.91 3.94 -24.13
CA LYS A 329 16.16 4.98 -23.41
C LYS A 329 14.79 4.45 -22.96
N SER A 330 14.41 4.76 -21.72
CA SER A 330 13.09 4.46 -21.16
C SER A 330 12.29 5.74 -20.91
N TYR A 331 10.96 5.60 -20.88
CA TYR A 331 10.00 6.67 -20.60
C TYR A 331 9.01 6.22 -19.51
N PRO A 332 9.49 6.01 -18.28
CA PRO A 332 8.65 5.55 -17.16
C PRO A 332 7.61 6.60 -16.73
N ASP A 333 7.78 7.84 -17.18
CA ASP A 333 6.90 8.98 -17.01
C ASP A 333 5.68 8.98 -17.95
N ILE A 334 5.64 8.10 -18.95
CA ILE A 334 4.50 7.97 -19.87
C ILE A 334 3.65 6.75 -19.47
N ILE A 335 2.40 7.00 -19.08
CA ILE A 335 1.42 5.96 -18.76
C ILE A 335 0.35 5.93 -19.85
N LEU A 336 0.24 4.79 -20.52
CA LEU A 336 -0.76 4.53 -21.55
C LEU A 336 -1.87 3.66 -20.96
N ILE A 337 -3.11 4.14 -21.03
CA ILE A 337 -4.28 3.47 -20.46
C ILE A 337 -5.25 3.10 -21.58
N ASP A 338 -5.60 1.82 -21.64
CA ASP A 338 -6.53 1.25 -22.60
C ASP A 338 -7.96 1.21 -22.02
N ALA A 339 -8.77 2.19 -22.42
CA ALA A 339 -10.19 2.29 -22.13
C ALA A 339 -11.06 1.72 -23.28
N SER A 340 -10.51 0.90 -24.16
CA SER A 340 -11.29 0.27 -25.25
C SER A 340 -12.27 -0.77 -24.71
N PRO A 341 -13.44 -0.94 -25.36
CA PRO A 341 -14.41 -1.95 -24.96
C PRO A 341 -13.82 -3.36 -24.88
N LYS A 342 -13.88 -3.95 -23.70
CA LYS A 342 -13.43 -5.33 -23.46
C LYS A 342 -14.57 -6.33 -23.68
N LEU A 343 -14.27 -7.45 -24.33
CA LEU A 343 -15.21 -8.57 -24.45
C LEU A 343 -15.46 -9.20 -23.07
N SER A 344 -16.69 -9.65 -22.80
CA SER A 344 -16.96 -10.40 -21.57
C SER A 344 -16.23 -11.74 -21.60
N PRO A 345 -15.77 -12.28 -20.45
CA PRO A 345 -15.11 -13.59 -20.40
C PRO A 345 -15.93 -14.72 -21.03
N SER A 346 -17.27 -14.61 -20.99
CA SER A 346 -18.22 -15.53 -21.63
C SER A 346 -18.26 -15.46 -23.17
N ARG A 347 -17.53 -14.52 -23.77
CA ARG A 347 -17.48 -14.23 -25.22
C ARG A 347 -16.06 -14.25 -25.78
N LEU A 348 -15.08 -14.68 -24.98
CA LEU A 348 -13.69 -14.87 -25.40
C LEU A 348 -13.46 -16.25 -26.01
#